data_AF-A0A1M4S9E6-F1
#
_entry.id   AF-A0A1M4S9E6-F1
#
_cell.length_a   1.000
_cell.length_b   1.000
_cell.length_c   1.000
_cell.angle_alpha   90.00
_cell.angle_beta   90.00
_cell.angle_gamma   90.00
#
_symmetry.space_group_name_H-M   'P 1'
#
loop_
_entity.id
_entity.type
_entity.pdbx_description
1 polymer ?
#
loop_
_entity_poly.entity_id
_entity_poly.type
_entity_poly.pdbx_seq_one_letter_code
_entity_poly.pdbx_strand_id
1 'polypeptide(L)'
;MEQQTIAASVKERKVKGKVEINIQKCKGCELCTLACKEGVLSVSNHINLKGYRYIVANNDLCTGCVNCALVCPDAVISVYRTPLKKKSADKSIGKEE
;
A
#
# COMPACT_ATOMS: atom_id res chain seq x y z
N MET A 1 4.98 -2.93 -34.25
CA MET A 1 4.82 -3.64 -32.96
C MET A 1 4.84 -2.60 -31.86
N GLU A 2 3.68 -2.01 -31.62
CA GLU A 2 3.46 -0.98 -30.61
C GLU A 2 3.69 -1.55 -29.21
N GLN A 3 4.58 -0.91 -28.45
CA GLN A 3 4.62 -1.04 -27.00
C GLN A 3 4.30 0.33 -26.42
N GLN A 4 3.00 0.57 -26.22
CA GLN A 4 2.50 1.69 -25.45
C GLN A 4 2.95 1.54 -23.99
N THR A 5 3.95 2.33 -23.61
CA THR A 5 4.30 2.58 -22.21
C THR A 5 3.25 3.50 -21.61
N ILE A 6 2.23 2.95 -20.95
CA ILE A 6 1.29 3.75 -20.14
C ILE A 6 1.91 3.87 -18.75
N ALA A 7 2.57 5.00 -18.50
CA ALA A 7 2.82 5.49 -17.16
C ALA A 7 1.47 5.56 -16.42
N ALA A 8 1.37 4.84 -15.31
CA ALA A 8 0.17 4.77 -14.49
C ALA A 8 -0.31 6.19 -14.14
N SER A 9 -1.45 6.57 -14.71
CA SER A 9 -2.14 7.83 -14.43
C SER A 9 -2.47 7.90 -12.93
N VAL A 10 -1.72 8.72 -12.19
CA VAL A 10 -1.94 8.95 -10.76
C VAL A 10 -3.21 9.77 -10.60
N LYS A 11 -4.36 9.10 -10.58
CA LYS A 11 -5.66 9.71 -10.27
C LYS A 11 -5.61 10.28 -8.86
N GLU A 12 -5.94 11.56 -8.69
CA GLU A 12 -6.00 12.21 -7.39
C GLU A 12 -6.98 11.47 -6.46
N ARG A 13 -6.46 10.85 -5.41
CA ARG A 13 -7.23 10.07 -4.44
C ARG A 13 -7.59 10.93 -3.24
N LYS A 14 -8.85 10.87 -2.79
CA LYS A 14 -9.33 11.58 -1.58
C LYS A 14 -8.93 10.88 -0.26
N VAL A 15 -8.36 9.69 -0.34
CA VAL A 15 -7.99 8.85 0.81
C VAL A 15 -6.60 8.27 0.62
N LYS A 16 -5.90 8.07 1.74
CA LYS A 16 -4.64 7.33 1.81
C LYS A 16 -4.82 6.12 2.72
N GLY A 17 -4.29 4.99 2.27
CA GLY A 17 -4.23 3.75 3.03
C GLY A 17 -2.82 3.47 3.52
N LYS A 18 -2.73 2.63 4.54
CA LYS A 18 -1.47 2.01 4.99
C LYS A 18 -1.76 0.58 5.42
N VAL A 19 -0.92 -0.34 5.00
CA VAL A 19 -0.93 -1.74 5.40
C VAL A 19 0.32 -2.00 6.24
N GLU A 20 0.13 -2.67 7.38
CA GLU A 20 1.20 -3.22 8.22
C GLU A 20 1.00 -4.73 8.34
N ILE A 21 2.10 -5.48 8.24
CA ILE A 21 2.08 -6.95 8.22
C ILE A 21 2.96 -7.45 9.34
N ASN A 22 2.43 -8.34 10.18
CA ASN A 22 3.25 -9.05 11.15
C ASN A 22 4.12 -10.08 10.44
N ILE A 23 5.37 -9.70 10.14
CA ILE A 23 6.29 -10.50 9.33
C ILE A 23 6.59 -11.87 9.95
N GLN A 24 6.57 -12.00 11.28
CA GLN A 24 6.89 -13.26 11.98
C GLN A 24 5.73 -14.26 11.98
N LYS A 25 4.52 -13.80 11.68
CA LYS A 25 3.32 -14.64 11.55
C LYS A 25 2.91 -14.86 10.10
N CYS A 26 3.32 -14.00 9.18
CA CYS A 26 3.03 -14.13 7.75
C CYS A 26 3.74 -15.36 7.16
N LYS A 27 2.98 -16.25 6.52
CA LYS A 27 3.47 -17.48 5.87
C LYS A 27 3.72 -17.32 4.37
N GLY A 28 3.41 -16.16 3.79
CA GLY A 28 3.62 -15.93 2.35
C GLY A 28 2.66 -16.68 1.44
N CYS A 29 1.40 -16.87 1.83
CA CYS A 29 0.42 -17.60 1.00
C CYS A 29 -0.11 -16.83 -0.22
N GLU A 30 0.31 -15.58 -0.42
CA GLU A 30 0.02 -14.73 -1.59
C GLU A 30 -1.47 -14.43 -1.88
N LEU A 31 -2.42 -14.93 -1.10
CA LEU A 31 -3.85 -14.62 -1.30
C LEU A 31 -4.13 -13.11 -1.27
N CYS A 32 -3.41 -12.37 -0.42
CA CYS A 32 -3.57 -10.93 -0.32
C CYS A 32 -2.98 -10.16 -1.52
N THR A 33 -1.99 -10.69 -2.24
CA THR A 33 -1.44 -10.05 -3.44
C THR A 33 -2.48 -10.11 -4.57
N LEU A 34 -3.13 -11.25 -4.75
CA LEU A 34 -4.23 -11.45 -5.70
C LEU A 34 -5.45 -10.58 -5.37
N ALA A 35 -5.76 -10.41 -4.08
CA ALA A 35 -6.90 -9.59 -3.64
C ALA A 35 -6.63 -8.07 -3.77
N CYS A 36 -5.37 -7.66 -3.94
CA CYS A 36 -4.97 -6.27 -3.96
C CYS A 36 -5.10 -5.65 -5.36
N LYS A 37 -6.20 -4.94 -5.60
CA LYS A 37 -6.46 -4.25 -6.88
C LYS A 37 -5.42 -3.16 -7.23
N GLU A 38 -4.79 -2.58 -6.21
CA GLU A 38 -3.78 -1.52 -6.38
C GLU A 38 -2.36 -2.07 -6.56
N GLY A 39 -2.17 -3.40 -6.47
CA GLY A 39 -0.84 -4.02 -6.63
C GLY A 39 0.19 -3.61 -5.57
N VAL A 40 -0.24 -3.21 -4.37
CA VAL A 40 0.66 -2.70 -3.32
C VAL A 40 1.37 -3.77 -2.50
N LEU A 41 1.03 -5.04 -2.69
CA LEU A 41 1.57 -6.16 -1.92
C LEU A 41 2.42 -7.06 -2.80
N SER A 42 3.57 -7.50 -2.29
CA SER A 42 4.49 -8.40 -3.00
C SER A 42 5.20 -9.34 -2.03
N VAL A 43 5.75 -10.44 -2.56
CA VAL A 43 6.55 -11.40 -1.78
C VAL A 43 7.92 -10.80 -1.49
N SER A 44 8.38 -10.96 -0.25
CA SER A 44 9.72 -10.53 0.18
C SER A 44 10.81 -11.40 -0.46
N ASN A 45 11.94 -10.77 -0.77
CA ASN A 45 13.17 -11.49 -1.09
C ASN A 45 13.83 -12.14 0.14
N HIS A 46 13.40 -11.76 1.34
CA HIS A 46 13.90 -12.26 2.62
C HIS A 46 12.97 -13.26 3.28
N ILE A 47 13.52 -14.03 4.23
CA ILE A 47 12.77 -14.95 5.09
C ILE A 47 12.63 -14.40 6.51
N ASN A 48 11.55 -14.77 7.20
CA ASN A 48 11.39 -14.49 8.64
C ASN A 48 12.08 -15.57 9.50
N LEU A 49 11.98 -15.47 10.84
CA LEU A 49 12.62 -16.42 11.77
C LEU A 49 12.09 -17.86 11.65
N LYS A 50 10.92 -18.04 11.01
CA LYS A 50 10.29 -19.34 10.79
C LYS A 50 10.55 -19.90 9.40
N GLY A 51 11.38 -19.23 8.59
CA GLY A 51 11.75 -19.68 7.24
C GLY A 51 10.75 -19.34 6.14
N TYR A 52 9.73 -18.52 6.40
CA TYR A 52 8.76 -18.12 5.37
C TYR A 52 9.20 -16.85 4.64
N ARG A 53 9.01 -16.82 3.31
CA ARG A 53 9.00 -15.58 2.54
C ARG A 53 7.70 -14.83 2.83
N TYR A 54 7.78 -13.76 3.60
CA TYR A 54 6.61 -13.00 4.03
C TYR A 54 6.19 -11.98 2.97
N ILE A 55 5.00 -11.41 3.12
CA ILE A 55 4.50 -10.32 2.25
C ILE A 55 5.01 -8.97 2.75
N VAL A 56 5.43 -8.11 1.82
CA VAL A 56 5.77 -6.70 2.05
C VAL A 56 4.75 -5.79 1.37
N ALA A 57 4.63 -4.56 1.86
CA ALA A 57 3.67 -3.58 1.34
C ALA A 57 4.39 -2.30 0.88
N ASN A 58 4.17 -1.88 -0.36
CA ASN A 58 4.44 -0.52 -0.82
C ASN A 58 3.16 0.32 -0.72
N ASN A 59 3.08 1.16 0.30
CA ASN A 59 1.86 1.91 0.62
C ASN A 59 1.60 3.15 -0.26
N ASP A 60 2.39 3.40 -1.30
CA ASP A 60 2.25 4.58 -2.18
C ASP A 60 0.87 4.64 -2.84
N LEU A 61 0.37 3.49 -3.27
CA LEU A 61 -0.93 3.36 -3.93
C LEU A 61 -2.02 2.76 -3.04
N CYS A 62 -1.78 2.61 -1.74
CA CYS A 62 -2.76 1.96 -0.88
C CYS A 62 -3.96 2.89 -0.64
N THR A 63 -5.18 2.35 -0.79
CA THR A 63 -6.44 3.08 -0.55
C THR A 63 -7.09 2.74 0.80
N GLY A 64 -6.61 1.70 1.48
CA GLY A 64 -7.17 1.22 2.74
C GLY A 64 -8.50 0.46 2.57
N CYS A 65 -8.66 -0.28 1.45
CA CYS A 65 -9.90 -1.00 1.11
C CYS A 65 -10.14 -2.31 1.87
N VAL A 66 -9.23 -2.71 2.77
CA VAL A 66 -9.30 -3.88 3.66
C VAL A 66 -9.36 -5.28 3.03
N ASN A 67 -9.47 -5.43 1.70
CA ASN A 67 -9.52 -6.74 1.04
C ASN A 67 -8.39 -7.70 1.43
N CYS A 68 -7.16 -7.18 1.55
CA CYS A 68 -6.00 -7.98 1.95
C CYS A 68 -6.14 -8.55 3.37
N ALA A 69 -6.73 -7.80 4.30
CA ALA A 69 -6.96 -8.27 5.66
C ALA A 69 -8.08 -9.31 5.72
N LEU A 70 -9.16 -9.12 4.96
CA LEU A 70 -10.29 -10.06 4.92
C LEU A 70 -9.93 -11.43 4.35
N VAL A 71 -9.05 -11.47 3.34
CA VAL A 71 -8.61 -12.74 2.74
C VAL A 71 -7.48 -13.42 3.52
N CYS A 72 -6.89 -12.76 4.51
CA CYS A 72 -5.75 -13.30 5.24
C CYS A 72 -6.20 -14.41 6.21
N PRO A 73 -5.81 -15.68 6.00
CA PRO A 73 -6.26 -16.78 6.84
C PRO A 73 -5.66 -16.73 8.25
N ASP A 74 -4.48 -16.11 8.41
CA ASP A 74 -3.77 -15.98 9.69
C ASP A 74 -4.03 -14.64 10.40
N ALA A 75 -4.88 -13.76 9.82
CA ALA A 75 -5.21 -12.43 10.36
C ALA A 75 -3.98 -11.58 10.77
N VAL A 76 -2.93 -11.57 9.93
CA VAL A 76 -1.64 -10.90 10.25
C VAL A 76 -1.51 -9.49 9.66
N ILE A 77 -2.55 -8.98 9.01
CA ILE A 77 -2.54 -7.72 8.24
C ILE A 77 -3.41 -6.69 8.95
N SER A 78 -2.80 -5.56 9.33
CA SER A 78 -3.49 -4.38 9.85
C SER A 78 -3.61 -3.33 8.75
N VAL A 79 -4.80 -2.74 8.60
CA VAL A 79 -5.10 -1.76 7.56
C VAL A 79 -5.58 -0.47 8.19
N TYR A 80 -4.94 0.63 7.82
CA TYR A 80 -5.28 1.98 8.25
C TYR A 80 -5.77 2.78 7.06
N ARG A 81 -6.75 3.65 7.29
CA ARG A 81 -7.33 4.52 6.27
C ARG A 81 -7.48 5.93 6.81
N THR A 82 -6.95 6.90 6.08
CA THR A 82 -6.96 8.32 6.47
C THR A 82 -7.52 9.16 5.32
N PRO A 83 -8.49 10.06 5.58
CA PRO A 83 -8.93 11.04 4.58
C PRO A 83 -7.83 12.07 4.35
N LEU A 84 -7.59 12.47 3.09
CA LEU A 84 -6.65 13.55 2.79
C LEU A 84 -7.33 14.91 3.07
N LYS A 85 -6.75 15.72 3.95
CA LYS A 85 -7.17 17.12 4.11
C LYS A 85 -6.66 17.92 2.90
N LYS A 86 -7.53 18.73 2.27
CA LYS A 86 -7.08 19.70 1.25
C LYS A 86 -6.09 20.66 1.91
N LYS A 87 -4.87 20.77 1.36
CA LYS A 87 -4.02 21.94 1.63
C LYS A 87 -4.65 23.12 0.90
N SER A 88 -5.18 24.08 1.66
CA SER A 88 -5.39 25.44 1.18
C SER A 88 -4.03 26.00 0.73
N ALA A 89 -4.01 26.60 -0.46
CA ALA A 89 -2.83 27.17 -1.09
C ALA A 89 -2.09 28.17 -0.18
N ASP A 90 -0.76 28.05 -0.22
CA ASP A 90 0.26 29.11 -0.19
C ASP A 90 -0.18 30.54 0.20
N LYS A 91 0.33 31.03 1.33
CA LYS A 91 0.46 32.47 1.62
C LYS A 91 1.86 32.74 2.18
N SER A 92 2.86 32.67 1.30
CA SER A 92 4.18 33.27 1.50
C SER A 92 4.49 34.19 0.31
N ILE A 93 3.85 35.37 0.30
CA ILE A 93 4.34 36.53 -0.45
C ILE A 93 5.08 37.42 0.54
N GLY A 94 6.33 37.74 0.18
CA GLY A 94 7.35 38.33 1.04
C GLY A 94 7.00 39.68 1.65
N LYS A 95 7.60 39.93 2.81
CA LYS A 95 7.96 41.27 3.26
C LYS A 95 9.46 41.41 3.02
N GLU A 96 9.81 42.09 1.94
CA GLU A 96 11.03 42.89 1.91
C GLU A 96 10.76 44.20 2.66
N GLU A 97 11.85 44.77 3.16
CA GLU A 97 11.99 45.77 4.22
C GLU A 97 11.40 47.15 3.90
#